data_AF-A0A023FJZ5-F1
#
_entry.id   AF-A0A023FJZ5-F1
#
_cell.length_a   1.000
_cell.length_b   1.000
_cell.length_c   1.000
_cell.angle_alpha   90.00
_cell.angle_beta   90.00
_cell.angle_gamma   90.00
#
_symmetry.space_group_name_H-M   'P 1'
#
loop_
_entity.id
_entity.type
_entity.pdbx_description
1 polymer ?
#
loop_
_entity_poly.entity_id
_entity_poly.type
_entity_poly.pdbx_seq_one_letter_code
_entity_poly.pdbx_strand_id
1 'polypeptide(L)'
;MAAAWSKLLDQRRPAVVAGTVALIYAWSYFRFLRKQKRSRELAAAALVFDKKDAKKEKAHVDREFFRQLGSLLKVVIPGVFTPEFGYMLLVASSLIGRTLCDIWLIRNGTIIERAIISRNTSLFRETLQAFIFTMPMLSMVNNLLKYGLSELRLRFRSRLHHALYKEYLSGITYYRMSNLDNRIANPDQLLTQDVEKFCGCLTDLYSNLSKPLLDIVLYVRWLSVAIGQEAPGAMLLYLLFAGVILTRMRRPVGRMTIEEQKLEGELRYVNSRLITNSEEIAFYQGNERERRTLDNSFRRLVQHLRDFLEYRFTLGIVDDIVAKYLATVVGYLLISRPFMAGQRMQLDHNLRLEEYYKSGRMLVKLAESVGRVVLAGREMTRLAGFTARVSQLRHVLHDLARGHYVRSMLAVPAEESSEASGDTTKPRRRMELVPGAGRMITRDNVIRFQNVPLVTPNGDVLVDDLSIEVRSGVNVLVCGPNGCGKSSLFRILGELWPMFGGTLVKPAKEKLFYIPV
;
A
#
# COMPACT_ATOMS: atom_id res chain seq x y z
N MET A 1 41.40 -4.96 -29.76
CA MET A 1 40.11 -4.30 -29.42
C MET A 1 40.12 -3.56 -28.07
N ALA A 2 40.79 -4.02 -27.01
CA ALA A 2 40.82 -3.32 -25.71
C ALA A 2 41.47 -1.91 -25.72
N ALA A 3 42.52 -1.70 -26.53
CA ALA A 3 43.20 -0.39 -26.62
C ALA A 3 42.44 0.68 -27.43
N ALA A 4 41.50 0.26 -28.30
CA ALA A 4 40.61 1.19 -29.00
C ALA A 4 39.48 1.70 -28.08
N TRP A 5 39.08 0.88 -27.10
CA TRP A 5 38.09 1.24 -26.08
C TRP A 5 38.67 2.20 -25.03
N SER A 6 39.96 2.10 -24.68
CA SER A 6 40.59 3.02 -23.72
C SER A 6 40.78 4.44 -24.28
N LYS A 7 41.10 4.58 -25.58
CA LYS A 7 41.19 5.90 -26.25
C LYS A 7 39.84 6.58 -26.49
N LEU A 8 38.74 5.82 -26.53
CA LEU A 8 37.37 6.34 -26.65
C LEU A 8 36.78 6.87 -25.33
N LEU A 9 37.46 6.62 -24.22
CA LEU A 9 37.07 7.05 -22.87
C LEU A 9 37.69 8.39 -22.46
N ASP A 10 38.61 8.94 -23.25
CA ASP A 10 39.30 10.17 -22.92
C ASP A 10 38.59 11.42 -23.47
N GLN A 11 38.36 12.38 -22.59
CA GLN A 11 38.06 13.81 -22.82
C GLN A 11 36.66 14.34 -23.18
N ARG A 12 35.60 13.58 -23.50
CA ARG A 12 34.26 14.21 -23.76
C ARG A 12 33.01 13.40 -23.39
N ARG A 13 32.82 12.89 -22.15
CA ARG A 13 31.68 11.95 -21.91
C ARG A 13 30.83 12.01 -20.62
N PRO A 14 30.63 13.14 -19.89
CA PRO A 14 29.46 13.21 -19.01
C PRO A 14 28.14 13.24 -19.83
N ALA A 15 28.13 13.91 -20.98
CA ALA A 15 26.97 14.01 -21.86
C ALA A 15 26.63 12.69 -22.59
N VAL A 16 27.64 11.89 -22.93
CA VAL A 16 27.43 10.58 -23.58
C VAL A 16 26.91 9.54 -22.59
N VAL A 17 27.37 9.57 -21.33
CA VAL A 17 26.82 8.72 -20.26
C VAL A 17 25.39 9.15 -19.92
N ALA A 18 25.09 10.45 -19.85
CA ALA A 18 23.72 10.93 -19.69
C ALA A 18 22.82 10.53 -20.88
N GLY A 19 23.35 10.59 -22.11
CA GLY A 19 22.65 10.20 -23.33
C GLY A 19 22.35 8.70 -23.43
N THR A 20 23.28 7.83 -23.00
CA THR A 20 23.04 6.38 -22.95
C THR A 20 22.02 6.01 -21.88
N VAL A 21 22.05 6.69 -20.72
CA VAL A 21 21.03 6.53 -19.67
C VAL A 21 19.66 6.99 -20.15
N ALA A 22 19.59 8.12 -20.86
CA ALA A 22 18.36 8.61 -21.46
C ALA A 22 17.81 7.69 -22.58
N LEU A 23 18.69 7.04 -23.35
CA LEU A 23 18.30 6.04 -24.36
C LEU A 23 17.81 4.73 -23.73
N ILE A 24 18.49 4.23 -22.69
CA ILE A 24 18.04 3.07 -21.91
C ILE A 24 16.70 3.38 -21.22
N TYR A 25 16.54 4.61 -20.72
CA TYR A 25 15.30 5.14 -20.18
C TYR A 25 14.17 5.17 -21.22
N ALA A 26 14.39 5.79 -22.38
CA ALA A 26 13.38 5.87 -23.44
C ALA A 26 13.01 4.48 -23.95
N TRP A 27 14.00 3.59 -24.12
CA TRP A 27 13.78 2.23 -24.60
C TRP A 27 13.00 1.37 -23.59
N SER A 28 13.37 1.40 -22.30
CA SER A 28 12.66 0.68 -21.24
C SER A 28 11.23 1.21 -21.04
N TYR A 29 11.06 2.54 -21.06
CA TYR A 29 9.76 3.19 -20.91
C TYR A 29 8.82 2.92 -22.09
N PHE A 30 9.32 3.01 -23.33
CA PHE A 30 8.55 2.65 -24.53
C PHE A 30 8.22 1.17 -24.60
N ARG A 31 9.16 0.29 -24.21
CA ARG A 31 8.91 -1.16 -24.13
C ARG A 31 7.84 -1.46 -23.09
N PHE A 32 7.90 -0.82 -21.92
CA PHE A 32 6.90 -0.94 -20.87
C PHE A 32 5.51 -0.48 -21.33
N LEU A 33 5.41 0.71 -21.93
CA LEU A 33 4.14 1.23 -22.47
C LEU A 33 3.55 0.33 -23.55
N ARG A 34 4.38 -0.20 -24.46
CA ARG A 34 3.94 -1.15 -25.51
C ARG A 34 3.46 -2.48 -24.90
N LYS A 35 4.16 -3.02 -23.90
CA LYS A 35 3.79 -4.27 -23.23
C LYS A 35 2.48 -4.10 -22.45
N GLN A 36 2.30 -2.99 -21.75
CA GLN A 36 1.07 -2.68 -21.00
C GLN A 36 -0.13 -2.43 -21.92
N LYS A 37 0.08 -1.81 -23.09
CA LYS A 37 -0.97 -1.67 -24.12
C LYS A 37 -1.39 -3.05 -24.67
N ARG A 38 -0.41 -3.90 -24.98
CA ARG A 38 -0.64 -5.26 -25.49
C ARG A 38 -1.27 -6.20 -24.46
N SER A 39 -0.88 -6.12 -23.19
CA SER A 39 -1.49 -6.90 -22.10
C SER A 39 -2.92 -6.44 -21.81
N ARG A 40 -3.20 -5.13 -21.91
CA ARG A 40 -4.58 -4.60 -21.87
C ARG A 40 -5.43 -5.10 -23.01
N GLU A 41 -4.90 -5.15 -24.23
CA GLU A 41 -5.61 -5.67 -25.41
C GLU A 41 -5.90 -7.17 -25.27
N LEU A 42 -4.93 -7.96 -24.79
CA LEU A 42 -5.10 -9.40 -24.49
C LEU A 42 -6.08 -9.65 -23.32
N ALA A 43 -6.03 -8.84 -22.26
CA ALA A 43 -6.98 -8.92 -21.15
C ALA A 43 -8.39 -8.49 -21.57
N ALA A 44 -8.51 -7.48 -22.43
CA ALA A 44 -9.80 -7.05 -23.00
C ALA A 44 -10.39 -8.12 -23.93
N ALA A 45 -9.56 -8.84 -24.68
CA ALA A 45 -9.98 -9.96 -25.52
C ALA A 45 -10.40 -11.21 -24.70
N ALA A 46 -9.83 -11.41 -23.51
CA ALA A 46 -10.14 -12.55 -22.64
C ALA A 46 -11.29 -12.29 -21.63
N LEU A 47 -11.74 -11.04 -21.44
CA LEU A 47 -12.72 -10.63 -20.42
C LEU A 47 -13.96 -9.96 -21.03
N VAL A 48 -14.58 -10.59 -22.04
CA VAL A 48 -15.88 -10.14 -22.57
C VAL A 48 -17.02 -10.31 -21.53
N PHE A 49 -16.81 -11.03 -20.42
CA PHE A 49 -17.88 -11.38 -19.47
C PHE A 49 -17.90 -10.67 -18.10
N ASP A 50 -17.01 -9.72 -17.79
CA ASP A 50 -17.09 -9.06 -16.47
C ASP A 50 -16.55 -7.62 -16.44
N LYS A 51 -17.01 -6.80 -17.39
CA LYS A 51 -16.88 -5.34 -17.26
C LYS A 51 -18.07 -4.81 -16.46
N LYS A 52 -17.91 -4.73 -15.14
CA LYS A 52 -18.53 -3.65 -14.38
C LYS A 52 -17.47 -2.60 -14.07
N ASP A 53 -17.72 -1.38 -14.53
CA ASP A 53 -16.87 -0.20 -14.36
C ASP A 53 -16.73 0.18 -12.89
N ALA A 54 -15.88 -0.55 -12.15
CA ALA A 54 -15.33 -0.02 -10.92
C ALA A 54 -14.38 1.12 -11.33
N LYS A 55 -14.76 2.37 -11.03
CA LYS A 55 -13.89 3.56 -11.12
C LYS A 55 -12.48 3.15 -10.66
N LYS A 56 -11.52 3.12 -11.60
CA LYS A 56 -10.12 2.78 -11.33
C LYS A 56 -9.52 3.87 -10.45
N GLU A 57 -9.65 3.70 -9.15
CA GLU A 57 -9.13 4.67 -8.20
C GLU A 57 -7.61 4.71 -8.27
N LYS A 58 -7.11 5.93 -8.32
CA LYS A 58 -5.74 6.25 -8.67
C LYS A 58 -4.88 6.19 -7.40
N ALA A 59 -4.34 5.01 -7.06
CA ALA A 59 -3.37 4.90 -5.97
C ALA A 59 -2.01 5.52 -6.35
N HIS A 60 -1.92 6.84 -6.30
CA HIS A 60 -0.66 7.58 -6.37
C HIS A 60 -0.44 8.34 -5.07
N VAL A 61 0.79 8.81 -4.89
CA VAL A 61 1.18 9.72 -3.81
C VAL A 61 0.63 11.12 -4.15
N ASP A 62 -0.68 11.28 -3.96
CA ASP A 62 -1.41 12.52 -4.20
C ASP A 62 -1.88 13.13 -2.87
N ARG A 63 -2.48 14.34 -2.90
CA ARG A 63 -3.06 14.99 -1.71
C ARG A 63 -4.06 14.09 -0.99
N GLU A 64 -4.80 13.28 -1.73
CA GLU A 64 -5.74 12.31 -1.18
C GLU A 64 -5.04 11.20 -0.38
N PHE A 65 -3.89 10.70 -0.84
CA PHE A 65 -3.11 9.72 -0.10
C PHE A 65 -2.71 10.26 1.28
N PHE A 66 -2.21 11.50 1.37
CA PHE A 66 -1.85 12.10 2.66
C PHE A 66 -3.07 12.29 3.57
N ARG A 67 -4.25 12.60 3.01
CA ARG A 67 -5.51 12.67 3.77
C ARG A 67 -5.90 11.30 4.32
N GLN A 68 -5.87 10.27 3.48
CA GLN A 68 -6.20 8.89 3.87
C GLN A 68 -5.21 8.36 4.92
N LEU A 69 -3.91 8.52 4.68
CA LEU A 69 -2.84 8.17 5.61
C LEU A 69 -3.02 8.90 6.95
N GLY A 70 -3.33 10.20 6.94
CA GLY A 70 -3.61 10.97 8.15
C GLY A 70 -4.78 10.41 8.96
N SER A 71 -5.84 9.95 8.30
CA SER A 71 -6.99 9.32 8.97
C SER A 71 -6.67 7.97 9.60
N LEU A 72 -5.79 7.18 8.96
CA LEU A 72 -5.30 5.89 9.48
C LEU A 72 -4.29 6.11 10.62
N LEU A 73 -3.40 7.10 10.49
CA LEU A 73 -2.45 7.47 11.54
C LEU A 73 -3.16 7.90 12.83
N LYS A 74 -4.29 8.62 12.75
CA LYS A 74 -5.10 8.96 13.93
C LYS A 74 -5.65 7.73 14.67
N VAL A 75 -5.86 6.61 13.98
CA VAL A 75 -6.29 5.35 14.62
C VAL A 75 -5.12 4.59 15.20
N VAL A 76 -4.01 4.57 14.46
CA VAL A 76 -2.78 3.87 14.88
C VAL A 76 -2.12 4.58 16.06
N ILE A 77 -2.15 5.91 16.10
CA ILE A 77 -1.56 6.77 17.12
C ILE A 77 -2.66 7.71 17.65
N PRO A 78 -3.44 7.28 18.66
CA PRO A 78 -4.58 8.06 19.14
C PRO A 78 -4.19 9.31 19.96
N GLY A 79 -2.98 9.36 20.51
CA GLY A 79 -2.51 10.50 21.29
C GLY A 79 -1.03 10.44 21.64
N VAL A 80 -0.55 11.48 22.34
CA VAL A 80 0.85 11.62 22.79
C VAL A 80 1.16 10.83 24.07
N PHE A 81 0.14 10.50 24.87
CA PHE A 81 0.27 9.69 26.09
C PHE A 81 -0.10 8.23 25.85
N THR A 82 0.32 7.67 24.72
CA THR A 82 0.05 6.28 24.38
C THR A 82 1.36 5.51 24.26
N PRO A 83 1.39 4.20 24.56
CA PRO A 83 2.62 3.42 24.49
C PRO A 83 3.25 3.46 23.08
N GLU A 84 2.44 3.59 22.04
CA GLU A 84 2.89 3.75 20.66
C GLU A 84 3.75 5.00 20.47
N PHE A 85 3.32 6.14 21.03
CA PHE A 85 4.10 7.38 20.99
C PHE A 85 5.40 7.25 21.79
N GLY A 86 5.37 6.57 22.93
CA GLY A 86 6.56 6.25 23.73
C GLY A 86 7.60 5.46 22.94
N TYR A 87 7.18 4.42 22.20
CA TYR A 87 8.09 3.67 21.32
C TYR A 87 8.57 4.49 20.12
N MET A 88 7.74 5.37 19.54
CA MET A 88 8.23 6.29 18.50
C MET A 88 9.30 7.23 19.02
N LEU A 89 9.15 7.75 20.24
CA LEU A 89 10.13 8.59 20.90
C LEU A 89 11.42 7.82 21.20
N LEU A 90 11.30 6.56 21.65
CA LEU A 90 12.45 5.66 21.83
C LEU A 90 13.18 5.39 20.51
N VAL A 91 12.45 5.18 19.42
CA VAL A 91 13.05 5.03 18.09
C VAL A 91 13.74 6.32 17.66
N ALA A 92 13.11 7.48 17.87
CA ALA A 92 13.69 8.78 17.53
C ALA A 92 14.98 9.07 18.33
N SER A 93 14.97 8.82 19.64
CA SER A 93 16.14 9.00 20.50
C SER A 93 17.26 8.02 20.16
N SER A 94 16.92 6.76 19.88
CA SER A 94 17.87 5.74 19.41
C SER A 94 18.46 6.09 18.05
N LEU A 95 17.69 6.72 17.16
CA LEU A 95 18.17 7.24 15.87
C LEU A 95 19.24 8.33 16.06
N ILE A 96 18.96 9.30 16.93
CA ILE A 96 19.89 10.38 17.26
C ILE A 96 21.16 9.79 17.88
N GLY A 97 21.01 8.90 18.88
CA GLY A 97 22.12 8.21 19.50
C GLY A 97 22.97 7.46 18.48
N ARG A 98 22.33 6.76 17.54
CA ARG A 98 23.02 6.05 16.46
C ARG A 98 23.80 7.00 15.56
N THR A 99 23.21 8.11 15.12
CA THR A 99 23.92 9.06 14.26
C THR A 99 25.08 9.74 15.01
N LEU A 100 24.93 10.05 16.29
CA LEU A 100 26.03 10.56 17.12
C LEU A 100 27.17 9.54 17.24
N CYS A 101 26.86 8.27 17.46
CA CYS A 101 27.84 7.20 17.48
C CYS A 101 28.52 7.01 16.10
N ASP A 102 27.77 7.13 14.99
CA ASP A 102 28.33 7.06 13.64
C ASP A 102 29.31 8.23 13.37
N ILE A 103 28.99 9.45 13.81
CA ILE A 103 29.88 10.62 13.69
C ILE A 103 31.13 10.44 14.56
N TRP A 104 30.97 9.96 15.79
CA TRP A 104 32.09 9.66 16.68
C TRP A 104 33.02 8.60 16.09
N LEU A 105 32.45 7.55 15.49
CA LEU A 105 33.18 6.49 14.80
C LEU A 105 34.02 7.05 13.64
N ILE A 106 33.45 7.94 12.83
CA ILE A 106 34.17 8.58 11.72
C ILE A 106 35.32 9.44 12.25
N ARG A 107 35.07 10.27 13.27
CA ARG A 107 36.09 11.13 13.86
C ARG A 107 37.25 10.31 14.45
N ASN A 108 36.96 9.31 15.26
CA ASN A 108 38.00 8.49 15.86
C ASN A 108 38.69 7.58 14.85
N GLY A 109 37.98 7.07 13.83
CA GLY A 109 38.58 6.38 12.70
C GLY A 109 39.63 7.24 11.99
N THR A 110 39.34 8.52 11.75
CA THR A 110 40.33 9.44 11.13
C THR A 110 41.54 9.70 12.02
N ILE A 111 41.36 9.73 13.36
CA ILE A 111 42.48 9.93 14.30
C ILE A 111 43.36 8.68 14.34
N ILE A 112 42.77 7.48 14.30
CA ILE A 112 43.49 6.21 14.20
C ILE A 112 44.30 6.18 12.89
N GLU A 113 43.68 6.50 11.75
CA GLU A 113 44.38 6.60 10.46
C GLU A 113 45.55 7.60 10.51
N ARG A 114 45.33 8.77 11.12
CA ARG A 114 46.39 9.77 11.32
C ARG A 114 47.53 9.25 12.19
N ALA A 115 47.22 8.57 13.29
CA ALA A 115 48.22 8.02 14.20
C ALA A 115 49.10 6.96 13.52
N ILE A 116 48.50 6.17 12.61
CA ILE A 116 49.22 5.21 11.76
C ILE A 116 50.17 5.94 10.81
N ILE A 117 49.69 6.98 10.11
CA ILE A 117 50.51 7.77 9.16
C ILE A 117 51.64 8.49 9.90
N SER A 118 51.38 9.06 11.07
CA SER A 118 52.36 9.80 11.87
C SER A 118 53.26 8.90 12.74
N ARG A 119 53.13 7.57 12.65
CA ARG A 119 53.86 6.57 13.46
C ARG A 119 53.82 6.83 14.97
N ASN A 120 52.75 7.45 15.48
CA ASN A 120 52.64 7.74 16.92
C ASN A 120 51.96 6.56 17.64
N THR A 121 52.77 5.67 18.21
CA THR A 121 52.32 4.43 18.86
C THR A 121 51.49 4.68 20.12
N SER A 122 51.77 5.76 20.85
CA SER A 122 51.03 6.12 22.07
C SER A 122 49.59 6.53 21.76
N LEU A 123 49.41 7.48 20.85
CA LEU A 123 48.11 7.97 20.38
C LEU A 123 47.28 6.84 19.76
N PHE A 124 47.92 5.97 18.98
CA PHE A 124 47.26 4.81 18.38
C PHE A 124 46.71 3.84 19.42
N ARG A 125 47.49 3.49 20.45
CA ARG A 125 47.06 2.55 21.49
C ARG A 125 45.88 3.09 22.30
N GLU A 126 45.93 4.36 22.69
CA GLU A 126 44.88 5.02 23.46
C GLU A 126 43.57 5.12 22.67
N THR A 127 43.63 5.59 21.42
CA THR A 127 42.44 5.69 20.56
C THR A 127 41.87 4.33 20.16
N LEU A 128 42.72 3.32 19.95
CA LEU A 128 42.26 1.96 19.67
C LEU A 128 41.56 1.32 20.87
N GLN A 129 42.07 1.52 22.09
CA GLN A 129 41.42 1.04 23.30
C GLN A 129 40.05 1.72 23.50
N ALA A 130 39.98 3.05 23.36
CA ALA A 130 38.73 3.78 23.42
C ALA A 130 37.71 3.29 22.36
N PHE A 131 38.20 2.93 21.16
CA PHE A 131 37.37 2.37 20.09
C PHE A 131 36.78 1.00 20.48
N ILE A 132 37.58 0.10 21.05
CA ILE A 132 37.14 -1.22 21.50
C ILE A 132 36.10 -1.11 22.61
N PHE A 133 36.33 -0.26 23.62
CA PHE A 133 35.39 -0.07 24.73
C PHE A 133 34.05 0.53 24.30
N THR A 134 34.00 1.26 23.18
CA THR A 134 32.78 1.89 22.67
C THR A 134 31.96 0.94 21.77
N MET A 135 32.55 -0.14 21.25
CA MET A 135 31.85 -1.10 20.37
C MET A 135 30.59 -1.73 21.00
N PRO A 136 30.60 -2.19 22.27
CA PRO A 136 29.40 -2.75 22.90
C PRO A 136 28.26 -1.72 22.98
N MET A 137 28.58 -0.47 23.31
CA MET A 137 27.61 0.63 23.34
C MET A 137 27.00 0.87 21.96
N LEU A 138 27.83 0.90 20.90
CA LEU A 138 27.35 1.05 19.52
C LEU A 138 26.41 -0.11 19.11
N SER A 139 26.79 -1.34 19.46
CA SER A 139 25.96 -2.54 19.22
C SER A 139 24.62 -2.46 19.97
N MET A 140 24.64 -2.01 21.23
CA MET A 140 23.45 -1.85 22.07
C MET A 140 22.48 -0.84 21.45
N VAL A 141 22.95 0.35 21.05
CA VAL A 141 22.11 1.38 20.41
C VAL A 141 21.49 0.85 19.10
N ASN A 142 22.26 0.14 18.28
CA ASN A 142 21.76 -0.43 17.03
C ASN A 142 20.69 -1.51 17.26
N ASN A 143 20.88 -2.39 18.25
CA ASN A 143 19.90 -3.42 18.58
C ASN A 143 18.66 -2.84 19.28
N LEU A 144 18.82 -1.81 20.11
CA LEU A 144 17.70 -1.06 20.70
C LEU A 144 16.83 -0.42 19.61
N LEU A 145 17.44 0.15 18.57
CA LEU A 145 16.70 0.68 17.42
C LEU A 145 15.89 -0.42 16.72
N LYS A 146 16.51 -1.57 16.43
CA LYS A 146 15.83 -2.71 15.78
C LYS A 146 14.68 -3.23 16.62
N TYR A 147 14.88 -3.36 17.94
CA TYR A 147 13.84 -3.78 18.88
C TYR A 147 12.68 -2.77 18.90
N GLY A 148 12.99 -1.47 19.04
CA GLY A 148 11.99 -0.41 19.04
C GLY A 148 11.15 -0.37 17.77
N LEU A 149 11.76 -0.59 16.60
CA LEU A 149 11.04 -0.68 15.32
C LEU A 149 10.13 -1.91 15.24
N SER A 150 10.61 -3.08 15.66
CA SER A 150 9.80 -4.31 15.64
C SER A 150 8.60 -4.22 16.59
N GLU A 151 8.79 -3.69 17.79
CA GLU A 151 7.72 -3.50 18.77
C GLU A 151 6.71 -2.45 18.27
N LEU A 152 7.20 -1.34 17.69
CA LEU A 152 6.34 -0.33 17.08
C LEU A 152 5.46 -0.91 15.96
N ARG A 153 6.04 -1.75 15.09
CA ARG A 153 5.31 -2.46 14.01
C ARG A 153 4.22 -3.37 14.58
N LEU A 154 4.51 -4.12 15.64
CA LEU A 154 3.54 -5.01 16.29
C LEU A 154 2.38 -4.21 16.92
N ARG A 155 2.69 -3.12 17.61
CA ARG A 155 1.69 -2.25 18.25
C ARG A 155 0.78 -1.58 17.23
N PHE A 156 1.34 -1.06 16.14
CA PHE A 156 0.57 -0.49 15.03
C PHE A 156 -0.40 -1.52 14.44
N ARG A 157 0.10 -2.75 14.20
CA ARG A 157 -0.74 -3.86 13.72
C ARG A 157 -1.86 -4.17 14.69
N SER A 158 -1.55 -4.35 15.97
CA SER A 158 -2.55 -4.70 16.99
C SER A 158 -3.66 -3.65 17.07
N ARG A 159 -3.33 -2.36 17.11
CA ARG A 159 -4.32 -1.28 17.17
C ARG A 159 -5.21 -1.23 15.94
N LEU A 160 -4.60 -1.23 14.76
CA LEU A 160 -5.35 -1.16 13.50
C LEU A 160 -6.26 -2.39 13.33
N HIS A 161 -5.75 -3.57 13.68
CA HIS A 161 -6.53 -4.81 13.68
C HIS A 161 -7.74 -4.71 14.61
N HIS A 162 -7.56 -4.34 15.88
CA HIS A 162 -8.68 -4.21 16.82
C HIS A 162 -9.72 -3.17 16.36
N ALA A 163 -9.28 -2.04 15.80
CA ALA A 163 -10.18 -1.02 15.27
C ALA A 163 -11.02 -1.53 14.09
N LEU A 164 -10.38 -2.19 13.11
CA LEU A 164 -11.06 -2.72 11.94
C LEU A 164 -11.99 -3.89 12.30
N TYR A 165 -11.58 -4.79 13.20
CA TYR A 165 -12.43 -5.90 13.63
C TYR A 165 -13.63 -5.43 14.47
N LYS A 166 -13.47 -4.37 15.26
CA LYS A 166 -14.60 -3.77 15.99
C LYS A 166 -15.65 -3.20 15.03
N GLU A 167 -15.23 -2.61 13.92
CA GLU A 167 -16.14 -2.12 12.87
C GLU A 167 -16.71 -3.29 12.03
N TYR A 168 -15.90 -4.29 11.68
CA TYR A 168 -16.31 -5.44 10.88
C TYR A 168 -17.33 -6.35 11.58
N LEU A 169 -17.12 -6.61 12.88
CA LEU A 169 -18.02 -7.40 13.73
C LEU A 169 -19.13 -6.54 14.38
N SER A 170 -19.28 -5.28 13.95
CA SER A 170 -20.38 -4.43 14.38
C SER A 170 -21.70 -4.91 13.74
N GLY A 171 -22.56 -5.53 14.53
CA GLY A 171 -23.86 -6.03 14.07
C GLY A 171 -23.71 -7.10 12.98
N ILE A 172 -24.40 -6.90 11.85
CA ILE A 172 -24.36 -7.82 10.69
C ILE A 172 -23.45 -7.32 9.56
N THR A 173 -22.50 -6.41 9.85
CA THR A 173 -21.64 -5.77 8.84
C THR A 173 -20.82 -6.79 8.05
N TYR A 174 -20.30 -7.83 8.70
CA TYR A 174 -19.61 -8.94 8.03
C TYR A 174 -20.48 -9.63 6.95
N TYR A 175 -21.76 -9.86 7.24
CA TYR A 175 -22.70 -10.46 6.29
C TYR A 175 -23.00 -9.49 5.14
N ARG A 176 -23.24 -8.21 5.47
CA ARG A 176 -23.50 -7.18 4.47
C ARG A 176 -22.32 -7.00 3.52
N MET A 177 -21.10 -7.02 4.05
CA MET A 177 -19.88 -6.87 3.28
C MET A 177 -19.62 -8.04 2.33
N SER A 178 -19.88 -9.28 2.77
CA SER A 178 -19.66 -10.47 1.94
C SER A 178 -20.78 -10.72 0.92
N ASN A 179 -22.04 -10.49 1.32
CA ASN A 179 -23.20 -10.93 0.52
C ASN A 179 -23.98 -9.80 -0.17
N LEU A 180 -23.89 -8.56 0.32
CA LEU A 180 -24.69 -7.43 -0.20
C LEU A 180 -23.86 -6.37 -0.92
N ASP A 181 -22.55 -6.31 -0.71
CA ASP A 181 -21.67 -5.31 -1.29
C ASP A 181 -20.60 -6.00 -2.17
N ASN A 182 -20.41 -5.52 -3.41
CA ASN A 182 -19.39 -6.05 -4.34
C ASN A 182 -18.18 -5.11 -4.50
N ARG A 183 -18.09 -4.03 -3.71
CA ARG A 183 -16.96 -3.09 -3.80
C ARG A 183 -15.63 -3.72 -3.42
N ILE A 184 -15.65 -4.72 -2.53
CA ILE A 184 -14.46 -5.40 -2.03
C ILE A 184 -14.69 -6.91 -2.19
N ALA A 185 -13.92 -7.55 -3.08
CA ALA A 185 -14.06 -8.98 -3.35
C ALA A 185 -13.51 -9.87 -2.23
N ASN A 186 -12.35 -9.51 -1.64
CA ASN A 186 -11.62 -10.34 -0.68
C ASN A 186 -11.38 -9.56 0.63
N PRO A 187 -12.39 -9.43 1.51
CA PRO A 187 -12.28 -8.69 2.76
C PRO A 187 -11.34 -9.35 3.78
N ASP A 188 -11.27 -10.68 3.77
CA ASP A 188 -10.43 -11.52 4.61
C ASP A 188 -8.93 -11.24 4.40
N GLN A 189 -8.48 -11.20 3.16
CA GLN A 189 -7.09 -10.88 2.81
C GLN A 189 -6.74 -9.44 3.20
N LEU A 190 -7.70 -8.52 3.03
CA LEU A 190 -7.50 -7.12 3.39
C LEU A 190 -7.33 -6.94 4.90
N LEU A 191 -8.21 -7.55 5.70
CA LEU A 191 -8.19 -7.46 7.17
C LEU A 191 -6.96 -8.11 7.80
N THR A 192 -6.44 -9.18 7.18
CA THR A 192 -5.33 -9.97 7.73
C THR A 192 -3.98 -9.51 7.20
N GLN A 193 -3.75 -9.66 5.89
CA GLN A 193 -2.42 -9.51 5.30
C GLN A 193 -2.10 -8.08 4.85
N ASP A 194 -3.08 -7.38 4.27
CA ASP A 194 -2.80 -6.02 3.80
C ASP A 194 -2.59 -5.05 4.97
N VAL A 195 -3.31 -5.24 6.08
CA VAL A 195 -3.08 -4.51 7.34
C VAL A 195 -1.67 -4.77 7.87
N GLU A 196 -1.21 -6.02 7.86
CA GLU A 196 0.16 -6.37 8.26
C GLU A 196 1.22 -5.71 7.36
N LYS A 197 1.05 -5.81 6.04
CA LYS A 197 1.96 -5.20 5.05
C LYS A 197 1.95 -3.67 5.16
N PHE A 198 0.80 -3.05 5.42
CA PHE A 198 0.64 -1.62 5.66
C PHE A 198 1.43 -1.16 6.89
N CYS A 199 1.20 -1.78 8.06
CA CYS A 199 1.90 -1.42 9.30
C CYS A 199 3.41 -1.61 9.16
N GLY A 200 3.82 -2.67 8.46
CA GLY A 200 5.22 -2.90 8.12
C GLY A 200 5.84 -1.78 7.29
N CYS A 201 5.24 -1.48 6.14
CA CYS A 201 5.72 -0.42 5.27
C CYS A 201 5.73 0.95 5.96
N LEU A 202 4.77 1.22 6.85
CA LEU A 202 4.69 2.48 7.59
C LEU A 202 5.88 2.62 8.56
N THR A 203 6.17 1.59 9.36
CA THR A 203 7.31 1.60 10.29
C THR A 203 8.65 1.59 9.56
N ASP A 204 8.76 0.81 8.48
CA ASP A 204 9.97 0.76 7.65
C ASP A 204 10.26 2.13 7.02
N LEU A 205 9.23 2.80 6.48
CA LEU A 205 9.33 4.15 5.93
C LEU A 205 9.75 5.17 7.00
N TYR A 206 9.21 5.08 8.22
CA TYR A 206 9.59 5.96 9.32
C TYR A 206 11.10 5.87 9.62
N SER A 207 11.66 4.66 9.72
CA SER A 207 13.10 4.46 9.94
C SER A 207 13.94 4.90 8.73
N ASN A 208 13.53 4.49 7.53
CA ASN A 208 14.28 4.73 6.29
C ASN A 208 14.26 6.19 5.86
N LEU A 209 13.30 6.98 6.31
CA LEU A 209 13.24 8.42 6.05
C LEU A 209 13.88 9.24 7.18
N SER A 210 13.60 8.91 8.44
CA SER A 210 14.06 9.73 9.58
C SER A 210 15.57 9.76 9.70
N LYS A 211 16.26 8.63 9.49
CA LYS A 211 17.72 8.56 9.68
C LYS A 211 18.44 9.39 8.62
N PRO A 212 18.18 9.17 7.32
CA PRO A 212 18.88 9.94 6.31
C PRO A 212 18.53 11.44 6.34
N LEU A 213 17.31 11.82 6.74
CA LEU A 213 16.97 13.23 6.94
C LEU A 213 17.81 13.87 8.06
N LEU A 214 17.97 13.17 9.19
CA LEU A 214 18.81 13.65 10.28
C LEU A 214 20.28 13.75 9.86
N ASP A 215 20.79 12.73 9.16
CA ASP A 215 22.14 12.75 8.59
C ASP A 215 22.33 13.95 7.64
N ILE A 216 21.36 14.21 6.75
CA ILE A 216 21.38 15.37 5.84
C ILE A 216 21.46 16.68 6.62
N VAL A 217 20.61 16.88 7.62
CA VAL A 217 20.60 18.11 8.42
C VAL A 217 21.96 18.34 9.09
N LEU A 218 22.54 17.29 9.70
CA LEU A 218 23.84 17.39 10.35
C LEU A 218 24.99 17.63 9.37
N TYR A 219 25.05 16.89 8.26
CA TYR A 219 26.11 17.05 7.26
C TYR A 219 26.00 18.38 6.50
N VAL A 220 24.79 18.84 6.17
CA VAL A 220 24.58 20.16 5.54
C VAL A 220 25.06 21.26 6.49
N ARG A 221 24.69 21.20 7.78
CA ARG A 221 25.14 22.19 8.78
C ARG A 221 26.66 22.19 8.90
N TRP A 222 27.29 21.02 8.97
CA TRP A 222 28.74 20.92 9.08
C TRP A 222 29.46 21.42 7.82
N LEU A 223 29.00 21.01 6.64
CA LEU A 223 29.61 21.38 5.35
C LEU A 223 29.44 22.87 5.05
N SER A 224 28.31 23.45 5.48
CA SER A 224 28.06 24.89 5.40
C SER A 224 29.09 25.69 6.20
N VAL A 225 29.47 25.22 7.40
CA VAL A 225 30.55 25.81 8.20
C VAL A 225 31.92 25.54 7.60
N ALA A 226 32.15 24.33 7.07
CA ALA A 226 33.46 23.89 6.61
C ALA A 226 33.86 24.40 5.23
N ILE A 227 32.92 24.66 4.30
CA ILE A 227 33.19 24.99 2.89
C ILE A 227 32.42 26.25 2.42
N GLY A 228 31.31 26.59 3.08
CA GLY A 228 30.39 27.65 2.67
C GLY A 228 29.02 27.10 2.25
N GLN A 229 28.00 27.95 2.15
CA GLN A 229 26.61 27.52 1.92
C GLN A 229 26.31 27.08 0.48
N GLU A 230 27.13 27.49 -0.49
CA GLU A 230 26.89 27.24 -1.92
C GLU A 230 26.90 25.75 -2.28
N ALA A 231 27.86 24.99 -1.75
CA ALA A 231 28.00 23.57 -2.05
C ALA A 231 26.85 22.71 -1.49
N PRO A 232 26.48 22.80 -0.19
CA PRO A 232 25.30 22.10 0.33
C PRO A 232 24.00 22.51 -0.36
N GLY A 233 23.84 23.80 -0.69
CA GLY A 233 22.64 24.32 -1.38
C GLY A 233 22.49 23.75 -2.79
N ALA A 234 23.56 23.73 -3.58
CA ALA A 234 23.56 23.14 -4.91
C ALA A 234 23.30 21.62 -4.89
N MET A 235 23.85 20.92 -3.89
CA MET A 235 23.55 19.51 -3.67
C MET A 235 22.05 19.31 -3.38
N LEU A 236 21.47 20.06 -2.43
CA LEU A 236 20.03 19.99 -2.12
C LEU A 236 19.14 20.29 -3.34
N LEU A 237 19.52 21.25 -4.18
CA LEU A 237 18.79 21.58 -5.41
C LEU A 237 18.81 20.43 -6.42
N TYR A 238 19.99 19.83 -6.64
CA TYR A 238 20.13 18.62 -7.46
C TYR A 238 19.20 17.49 -6.95
N LEU A 239 19.09 17.35 -5.63
CA LEU A 239 18.32 16.30 -5.00
C LEU A 239 16.81 16.52 -5.11
N LEU A 240 16.35 17.76 -4.99
CA LEU A 240 14.96 18.12 -5.29
C LEU A 240 14.61 17.77 -6.73
N PHE A 241 15.48 18.12 -7.69
CA PHE A 241 15.28 17.83 -9.10
C PHE A 241 15.24 16.33 -9.38
N ALA A 242 16.24 15.58 -8.90
CA ALA A 242 16.32 14.13 -9.01
C ALA A 242 15.11 13.43 -8.34
N GLY A 243 14.70 13.89 -7.16
CA GLY A 243 13.57 13.36 -6.41
C GLY A 243 12.26 13.52 -7.17
N VAL A 244 12.01 14.68 -7.79
CA VAL A 244 10.80 14.92 -8.59
C VAL A 244 10.74 13.99 -9.81
N ILE A 245 11.86 13.85 -10.54
CA ILE A 245 11.97 12.98 -11.71
C ILE A 245 11.71 11.52 -11.32
N LEU A 246 12.42 11.01 -10.31
CA LEU A 246 12.29 9.62 -9.88
C LEU A 246 10.90 9.32 -9.29
N THR A 247 10.31 10.26 -8.56
CA THR A 247 8.93 10.11 -8.06
C THR A 247 7.94 9.99 -9.21
N ARG A 248 8.11 10.80 -10.27
CA ARG A 248 7.25 10.70 -11.46
C ARG A 248 7.41 9.37 -12.18
N MET A 249 8.64 8.85 -12.27
CA MET A 249 8.94 7.53 -12.83
C MET A 249 8.35 6.38 -12.01
N ARG A 250 8.21 6.53 -10.68
CA ARG A 250 7.69 5.47 -9.80
C ARG A 250 6.17 5.37 -9.77
N ARG A 251 5.45 6.36 -10.29
CA ARG A 251 3.97 6.40 -10.32
C ARG A 251 3.26 5.09 -10.74
N PRO A 252 3.67 4.33 -11.78
CA PRO A 252 2.97 3.11 -12.18
C PRO A 252 3.16 1.93 -11.21
N VAL A 253 4.18 1.94 -10.35
CA VAL A 253 4.47 0.85 -9.40
C VAL A 253 3.28 0.61 -8.46
N GLY A 254 2.65 1.67 -7.97
CA GLY A 254 1.51 1.55 -7.06
C GLY A 254 0.34 0.79 -7.69
N ARG A 255 0.05 1.05 -8.97
CA ARG A 255 -1.01 0.33 -9.71
C ARG A 255 -0.67 -1.14 -9.91
N MET A 256 0.58 -1.45 -10.26
CA MET A 256 1.05 -2.83 -10.40
C MET A 256 0.96 -3.62 -9.10
N THR A 257 1.29 -2.99 -7.97
CA THR A 257 1.18 -3.63 -6.65
C THR A 257 -0.28 -3.95 -6.29
N ILE A 258 -1.24 -3.09 -6.64
CA ILE A 258 -2.67 -3.37 -6.43
C ILE A 258 -3.11 -4.55 -7.29
N GLU A 259 -2.72 -4.57 -8.56
CA GLU A 259 -3.04 -5.65 -9.50
C GLU A 259 -2.41 -6.98 -9.06
N GLU A 260 -1.17 -6.95 -8.56
CA GLU A 260 -0.48 -8.11 -7.97
C GLU A 260 -1.29 -8.71 -6.83
N GLN A 261 -1.73 -7.86 -5.87
CA GLN A 261 -2.50 -8.35 -4.74
C GLN A 261 -3.91 -8.83 -5.11
N LYS A 262 -4.51 -8.26 -6.16
CA LYS A 262 -5.78 -8.75 -6.72
C LYS A 262 -5.62 -10.15 -7.32
N LEU A 263 -4.58 -10.37 -8.13
CA LEU A 263 -4.28 -11.67 -8.73
C LEU A 263 -3.88 -12.73 -7.70
N GLU A 264 -3.11 -12.33 -6.68
CA GLU A 264 -2.78 -13.20 -5.54
C GLU A 264 -4.04 -13.58 -4.77
N GLY A 265 -4.97 -12.64 -4.60
CA GLY A 265 -6.26 -12.88 -3.98
C GLY A 265 -7.18 -13.78 -4.82
N GLU A 266 -7.21 -13.62 -6.14
CA GLU A 266 -7.95 -14.50 -7.06
C GLU A 266 -7.44 -15.95 -6.95
N LEU A 267 -6.12 -16.14 -6.93
CA LEU A 267 -5.52 -17.47 -6.77
C LEU A 267 -5.91 -18.12 -5.44
N ARG A 268 -5.87 -17.36 -4.35
CA ARG A 268 -6.30 -17.86 -3.03
C ARG A 268 -7.78 -18.16 -2.96
N TYR A 269 -8.61 -17.33 -3.59
CA TYR A 269 -10.04 -17.56 -3.68
C TYR A 269 -10.34 -18.88 -4.42
N VAL A 270 -9.70 -19.11 -5.57
CA VAL A 270 -9.84 -20.37 -6.33
C VAL A 270 -9.41 -21.57 -5.47
N ASN A 271 -8.30 -21.44 -4.75
CA ASN A 271 -7.83 -22.50 -3.86
C ASN A 271 -8.76 -22.73 -2.66
N SER A 272 -9.30 -21.67 -2.06
CA SER A 272 -10.29 -21.78 -0.99
C SER A 272 -11.56 -22.47 -1.47
N ARG A 273 -12.04 -22.13 -2.66
CA ARG A 273 -13.21 -22.78 -3.29
C ARG A 273 -13.00 -24.28 -3.49
N LEU A 274 -11.80 -24.67 -3.95
CA LEU A 274 -11.41 -26.08 -4.10
C LEU A 274 -11.48 -26.83 -2.76
N ILE A 275 -11.08 -26.19 -1.66
CA ILE A 275 -11.15 -26.79 -0.31
C ILE A 275 -12.62 -26.92 0.14
N THR A 276 -13.41 -25.85 0.01
CA THR A 276 -14.81 -25.82 0.47
C THR A 276 -15.69 -26.83 -0.28
N ASN A 277 -15.47 -26.98 -1.59
CA ASN A 277 -16.26 -27.87 -2.44
C ASN A 277 -15.49 -29.16 -2.80
N SER A 278 -14.55 -29.57 -1.95
CA SER A 278 -13.66 -30.71 -2.23
C SER A 278 -14.42 -32.02 -2.41
N GLU A 279 -15.50 -32.23 -1.66
CA GLU A 279 -16.37 -33.40 -1.75
C GLU A 279 -17.10 -33.46 -3.09
N GLU A 280 -17.73 -32.36 -3.53
CA GLU A 280 -18.41 -32.27 -4.83
C GLU A 280 -17.43 -32.57 -5.98
N ILE A 281 -16.24 -31.98 -5.92
CA ILE A 281 -15.21 -32.16 -6.95
C ILE A 281 -14.72 -33.61 -6.99
N ALA A 282 -14.60 -34.27 -5.83
CA ALA A 282 -14.24 -35.68 -5.73
C ALA A 282 -15.33 -36.58 -6.33
N PHE A 283 -16.61 -36.32 -6.04
CA PHE A 283 -17.73 -37.05 -6.63
C PHE A 283 -17.76 -36.94 -8.17
N TYR A 284 -17.53 -35.74 -8.71
CA TYR A 284 -17.53 -35.50 -10.16
C TYR A 284 -16.21 -35.84 -10.86
N GLN A 285 -15.18 -36.30 -10.14
CA GLN A 285 -13.83 -36.53 -10.67
C GLN A 285 -13.27 -35.30 -11.42
N GLY A 286 -13.55 -34.10 -10.90
CA GLY A 286 -13.30 -32.81 -11.56
C GLY A 286 -11.83 -32.35 -11.60
N ASN A 287 -10.88 -33.21 -11.22
CA ASN A 287 -9.48 -32.86 -10.95
C ASN A 287 -8.80 -32.12 -12.11
N GLU A 288 -8.93 -32.60 -13.35
CA GLU A 288 -8.31 -31.96 -14.51
C GLU A 288 -8.89 -30.57 -14.82
N ARG A 289 -10.18 -30.36 -14.54
CA ARG A 289 -10.84 -29.07 -14.76
C ARG A 289 -10.43 -28.04 -13.71
N GLU A 290 -10.36 -28.45 -12.45
CA GLU A 290 -9.84 -27.61 -11.37
C GLU A 290 -8.35 -27.30 -11.56
N ARG A 291 -7.54 -28.29 -11.98
CA ARG A 291 -6.13 -28.09 -12.32
C ARG A 291 -5.96 -27.01 -13.40
N ARG A 292 -6.71 -27.09 -14.50
CA ARG A 292 -6.66 -26.07 -15.57
C ARG A 292 -7.06 -24.69 -15.06
N THR A 293 -8.05 -24.61 -14.17
CA THR A 293 -8.51 -23.34 -13.58
C THR A 293 -7.44 -22.72 -12.67
N LEU A 294 -6.81 -23.54 -11.83
CA LEU A 294 -5.72 -23.12 -10.96
C LEU A 294 -4.48 -22.70 -11.76
N ASP A 295 -4.09 -23.50 -12.76
CA ASP A 295 -2.96 -23.22 -13.65
C ASP A 295 -3.17 -21.92 -14.45
N ASN A 296 -4.40 -21.65 -14.89
CA ASN A 296 -4.71 -20.40 -15.59
C ASN A 296 -4.59 -19.19 -14.65
N SER A 297 -5.11 -19.30 -13.43
CA SER A 297 -5.04 -18.24 -12.41
C SER A 297 -3.59 -17.96 -12.01
N PHE A 298 -2.80 -19.02 -11.79
CA PHE A 298 -1.38 -18.93 -11.48
C PHE A 298 -0.56 -18.34 -12.65
N ARG A 299 -0.85 -18.75 -13.89
CA ARG A 299 -0.17 -18.18 -15.07
C ARG A 299 -0.40 -16.68 -15.22
N ARG A 300 -1.61 -16.17 -14.95
CA ARG A 300 -1.90 -14.73 -14.93
C ARG A 300 -1.05 -14.00 -13.89
N LEU A 301 -0.97 -14.54 -12.67
CA LEU A 301 -0.13 -14.00 -11.60
C LEU A 301 1.36 -13.99 -12.00
N VAL A 302 1.87 -15.08 -12.55
CA VAL A 302 3.28 -15.20 -12.96
C VAL A 302 3.62 -14.24 -14.11
N GLN A 303 2.73 -14.07 -15.09
CA GLN A 303 2.93 -13.11 -16.18
C GLN A 303 3.04 -11.67 -15.63
N HIS A 304 2.14 -11.29 -14.73
CA HIS A 304 2.19 -9.99 -14.06
C HIS A 304 3.46 -9.81 -13.23
N LEU A 305 3.86 -10.83 -12.45
CA LEU A 305 5.09 -10.77 -11.65
C LEU A 305 6.35 -10.65 -12.51
N ARG A 306 6.40 -11.31 -13.68
CA ARG A 306 7.51 -11.16 -14.63
C ARG A 306 7.58 -9.74 -15.20
N ASP A 307 6.44 -9.19 -15.62
CA ASP A 307 6.37 -7.80 -16.12
C ASP A 307 6.75 -6.79 -15.03
N PHE A 308 6.32 -7.04 -13.79
CA PHE A 308 6.70 -6.24 -12.63
C PHE A 308 8.20 -6.34 -12.32
N LEU A 309 8.79 -7.53 -12.42
CA LEU A 309 10.22 -7.74 -12.19
C LEU A 309 11.07 -7.04 -13.25
N GLU A 310 10.70 -7.14 -14.53
CA GLU A 310 11.35 -6.40 -15.63
C GLU A 310 11.29 -4.89 -15.40
N TYR A 311 10.12 -4.37 -15.02
CA TYR A 311 9.96 -2.95 -14.71
C TYR A 311 10.85 -2.54 -13.54
N ARG A 312 10.83 -3.31 -12.45
CA ARG A 312 11.64 -3.04 -11.24
C ARG A 312 13.13 -3.09 -11.52
N PHE A 313 13.59 -3.97 -12.40
CA PHE A 313 14.98 -4.03 -12.84
C PHE A 313 15.40 -2.74 -13.54
N THR A 314 14.62 -2.29 -14.54
CA THR A 314 14.92 -1.04 -15.27
C THR A 314 14.87 0.20 -14.37
N LEU A 315 13.87 0.28 -13.49
CA LEU A 315 13.77 1.34 -12.49
C LEU A 315 14.96 1.32 -11.53
N GLY A 316 15.41 0.13 -11.10
CA GLY A 316 16.56 -0.04 -10.21
C GLY A 316 17.86 0.49 -10.80
N ILE A 317 18.09 0.27 -12.10
CA ILE A 317 19.25 0.84 -12.81
C ILE A 317 19.21 2.37 -12.77
N VAL A 318 18.05 2.97 -13.07
CA VAL A 318 17.90 4.44 -13.07
C VAL A 318 18.06 5.01 -11.66
N ASP A 319 17.46 4.34 -10.67
CA ASP A 319 17.58 4.70 -9.26
C ASP A 319 19.06 4.72 -8.82
N ASP A 320 19.86 3.70 -9.15
CA ASP A 320 21.28 3.65 -8.76
C ASP A 320 22.12 4.73 -9.49
N ILE A 321 21.84 4.98 -10.77
CA ILE A 321 22.54 6.00 -11.54
C ILE A 321 22.29 7.40 -10.99
N VAL A 322 21.03 7.76 -10.78
CA VAL A 322 20.66 9.11 -10.31
C VAL A 322 20.97 9.28 -8.82
N ALA A 323 20.59 8.31 -7.99
CA ALA A 323 20.67 8.47 -6.54
C ALA A 323 22.08 8.21 -5.96
N LYS A 324 22.92 7.39 -6.61
CA LYS A 324 24.26 7.05 -6.13
C LYS A 324 25.36 7.66 -7.00
N TYR A 325 25.45 7.28 -8.27
CA TYR A 325 26.62 7.62 -9.10
C TYR A 325 26.66 9.11 -9.47
N LEU A 326 25.56 9.66 -9.99
CA LEU A 326 25.46 11.07 -10.37
C LEU A 326 25.56 11.98 -9.14
N ALA A 327 25.00 11.55 -8.00
CA ALA A 327 25.12 12.25 -6.72
C ALA A 327 26.57 12.38 -6.25
N THR A 328 27.37 11.31 -6.38
CA THR A 328 28.82 11.34 -6.05
C THR A 328 29.60 12.26 -6.99
N VAL A 329 29.26 12.27 -8.29
CA VAL A 329 29.91 13.16 -9.27
C VAL A 329 29.62 14.63 -8.96
N VAL A 330 28.34 14.98 -8.75
CA VAL A 330 27.94 16.33 -8.31
C VAL A 330 28.68 16.69 -7.03
N GLY A 331 28.80 15.74 -6.11
CA GLY A 331 29.59 15.89 -4.92
C GLY A 331 31.05 16.32 -5.18
N TYR A 332 31.81 15.54 -5.95
CA TYR A 332 33.20 15.87 -6.25
C TYR A 332 33.37 17.23 -6.96
N LEU A 333 32.43 17.60 -7.83
CA LEU A 333 32.44 18.91 -8.49
C LEU A 333 32.26 20.06 -7.49
N LEU A 334 31.39 19.87 -6.49
CA LEU A 334 31.11 20.89 -5.48
C LEU A 334 32.27 21.05 -4.49
N ILE A 335 32.94 19.97 -4.10
CA ILE A 335 34.13 20.05 -3.25
C ILE A 335 35.32 20.64 -4.00
N SER A 336 35.54 20.25 -5.26
CA SER A 336 36.74 20.73 -5.98
C SER A 336 36.71 22.22 -6.26
N ARG A 337 35.53 22.83 -6.46
CA ARG A 337 35.37 24.26 -6.79
C ARG A 337 36.08 25.23 -5.83
N PRO A 338 35.85 25.23 -4.51
CA PRO A 338 36.52 26.16 -3.57
C PRO A 338 38.03 25.92 -3.43
N PHE A 339 38.49 24.66 -3.57
CA PHE A 339 39.92 24.35 -3.53
C PHE A 339 40.65 24.77 -4.82
N MET A 340 39.99 24.69 -5.96
CA MET A 340 40.51 25.10 -7.27
C MET A 340 40.42 26.62 -7.51
N ALA A 341 39.41 27.29 -6.94
CA ALA A 341 39.19 28.73 -7.11
C ALA A 341 40.14 29.62 -6.26
N GLY A 342 41.14 29.05 -5.58
CA GLY A 342 42.22 29.80 -4.92
C GLY A 342 41.88 30.45 -3.58
N GLN A 343 40.61 30.47 -3.14
CA GLN A 343 40.19 31.12 -1.88
C GLN A 343 40.82 30.52 -0.60
N ARG A 344 41.44 29.34 -0.67
CA ARG A 344 42.12 28.65 0.46
C ARG A 344 43.60 28.36 0.23
N MET A 345 44.25 29.07 -0.71
CA MET A 345 45.65 28.83 -1.08
C MET A 345 46.68 29.02 0.05
N GLN A 346 46.32 29.69 1.15
CA GLN A 346 47.22 30.00 2.27
C GLN A 346 47.40 28.88 3.31
N LEU A 347 46.65 27.78 3.23
CA LEU A 347 46.78 26.67 4.18
C LEU A 347 47.96 25.74 3.82
N ASP A 348 48.62 25.18 4.83
CA ASP A 348 49.72 24.23 4.66
C ASP A 348 49.28 22.97 3.87
N HIS A 349 50.18 22.31 3.13
CA HIS A 349 49.81 21.21 2.21
C HIS A 349 49.10 20.06 2.94
N ASN A 350 49.57 19.73 4.14
CA ASN A 350 49.00 18.69 4.99
C ASN A 350 47.62 19.07 5.54
N LEU A 351 47.41 20.35 5.88
CA LEU A 351 46.13 20.86 6.36
C LEU A 351 45.08 20.89 5.23
N ARG A 352 45.48 21.25 4.01
CA ARG A 352 44.60 21.18 2.83
C ARG A 352 44.17 19.76 2.51
N LEU A 353 45.09 18.80 2.56
CA LEU A 353 44.76 17.40 2.38
C LEU A 353 43.81 16.91 3.48
N GLU A 354 44.05 17.27 4.75
CA GLU A 354 43.19 16.88 5.87
C GLU A 354 41.77 17.44 5.73
N GLU A 355 41.62 18.74 5.40
CA GLU A 355 40.31 19.35 5.14
C GLU A 355 39.61 18.74 3.93
N TYR A 356 40.34 18.44 2.86
CA TYR A 356 39.80 17.80 1.68
C TYR A 356 39.32 16.38 1.98
N TYR A 357 40.10 15.56 2.69
CA TYR A 357 39.71 14.20 3.07
C TYR A 357 38.50 14.19 4.02
N LYS A 358 38.47 15.09 5.01
CA LYS A 358 37.33 15.23 5.94
C LYS A 358 36.07 15.67 5.19
N SER A 359 36.17 16.72 4.40
CA SER A 359 35.07 17.26 3.60
C SER A 359 34.56 16.25 2.57
N GLY A 360 35.48 15.56 1.90
CA GLY A 360 35.21 14.51 0.92
C GLY A 360 34.38 13.37 1.49
N ARG A 361 34.81 12.81 2.62
CA ARG A 361 34.08 11.71 3.29
C ARG A 361 32.70 12.14 3.76
N MET A 362 32.57 13.35 4.32
CA MET A 362 31.26 13.84 4.77
C MET A 362 30.29 14.09 3.62
N LEU A 363 30.79 14.57 2.49
CA LEU A 363 29.95 14.76 1.32
C LEU A 363 29.53 13.44 0.68
N VAL A 364 30.40 12.43 0.61
CA VAL A 364 30.00 11.08 0.16
C VAL A 364 28.90 10.54 1.07
N LYS A 365 29.02 10.73 2.40
CA LYS A 365 27.97 10.35 3.35
C LYS A 365 26.68 11.14 3.16
N LEU A 366 26.77 12.44 2.84
CA LEU A 366 25.61 13.26 2.47
C LEU A 366 24.94 12.71 1.19
N ALA A 367 25.71 12.40 0.15
CA ALA A 367 25.20 11.82 -1.09
C ALA A 367 24.55 10.45 -0.86
N GLU A 368 25.16 9.57 -0.06
CA GLU A 368 24.59 8.28 0.34
C GLU A 368 23.26 8.43 1.12
N SER A 369 23.23 9.33 2.10
CA SER A 369 22.01 9.60 2.86
C SER A 369 20.92 10.18 1.98
N VAL A 370 21.25 11.06 1.05
CA VAL A 370 20.21 11.56 0.15
C VAL A 370 19.77 10.50 -0.84
N GLY A 371 20.69 9.71 -1.38
CA GLY A 371 20.35 8.57 -2.22
C GLY A 371 19.34 7.65 -1.51
N ARG A 372 19.50 7.43 -0.19
CA ARG A 372 18.53 6.70 0.62
C ARG A 372 17.16 7.40 0.74
N VAL A 373 17.10 8.71 0.95
CA VAL A 373 15.82 9.47 0.94
C VAL A 373 15.12 9.33 -0.41
N VAL A 374 15.88 9.51 -1.49
CA VAL A 374 15.38 9.38 -2.85
C VAL A 374 14.85 7.97 -3.09
N LEU A 375 15.55 6.92 -2.63
CA LEU A 375 15.09 5.52 -2.72
C LEU A 375 13.87 5.22 -1.84
N ALA A 376 13.70 5.89 -0.71
CA ALA A 376 12.53 5.74 0.18
C ALA A 376 11.20 6.09 -0.52
N GLY A 377 11.23 6.88 -1.59
CA GLY A 377 10.04 7.12 -2.42
C GLY A 377 9.42 5.84 -3.03
N ARG A 378 10.20 4.75 -3.19
CA ARG A 378 9.68 3.44 -3.61
C ARG A 378 8.79 2.82 -2.54
N GLU A 379 9.24 2.88 -1.28
CA GLU A 379 8.48 2.41 -0.12
C GLU A 379 7.24 3.27 0.09
N MET A 380 7.34 4.58 -0.09
CA MET A 380 6.21 5.50 -0.08
C MET A 380 5.14 5.15 -1.14
N THR A 381 5.56 4.77 -2.34
CA THR A 381 4.63 4.36 -3.41
C THR A 381 3.92 3.05 -3.05
N ARG A 382 4.62 2.10 -2.42
CA ARG A 382 4.03 0.85 -1.92
C ARG A 382 3.05 1.14 -0.78
N LEU A 383 3.43 2.02 0.15
CA LEU A 383 2.56 2.46 1.24
C LEU A 383 1.28 3.08 0.70
N ALA A 384 1.35 3.90 -0.36
CA ALA A 384 0.17 4.47 -1.00
C ALA A 384 -0.81 3.40 -1.53
N GLY A 385 -0.30 2.33 -2.13
CA GLY A 385 -1.12 1.19 -2.56
C GLY A 385 -1.89 0.52 -1.42
N PHE A 386 -1.20 0.22 -0.30
CA PHE A 386 -1.86 -0.38 0.87
C PHE A 386 -2.78 0.60 1.60
N THR A 387 -2.38 1.88 1.70
CA THR A 387 -3.20 2.95 2.31
C THR A 387 -4.53 3.08 1.59
N ALA A 388 -4.51 3.10 0.25
CA ALA A 388 -5.74 3.17 -0.55
C ALA A 388 -6.67 1.99 -0.25
N ARG A 389 -6.14 0.75 -0.21
CA ARG A 389 -6.95 -0.45 0.06
C ARG A 389 -7.51 -0.49 1.48
N VAL A 390 -6.70 -0.20 2.49
CA VAL A 390 -7.14 -0.18 3.90
C VAL A 390 -8.12 0.99 4.15
N SER A 391 -7.89 2.15 3.54
CA SER A 391 -8.82 3.27 3.61
C SER A 391 -10.14 2.97 2.92
N GLN A 392 -10.11 2.32 1.76
CA GLN A 392 -11.32 1.87 1.05
C GLN A 392 -12.11 0.89 1.92
N LEU A 393 -11.45 -0.11 2.50
CA LEU A 393 -12.09 -1.03 3.45
C LEU A 393 -12.80 -0.30 4.57
N ARG A 394 -12.09 0.61 5.25
CA ARG A 394 -12.66 1.35 6.36
C ARG A 394 -13.85 2.22 5.93
N HIS A 395 -13.77 2.86 4.77
CA HIS A 395 -14.90 3.61 4.21
C HIS A 395 -16.10 2.69 3.94
N VAL A 396 -15.88 1.53 3.33
CA VAL A 396 -16.92 0.52 3.09
C VAL A 396 -17.54 0.05 4.40
N LEU A 397 -16.74 -0.31 5.40
CA LEU A 397 -17.24 -0.74 6.71
C LEU A 397 -18.11 0.32 7.38
N HIS A 398 -17.69 1.58 7.33
CA HIS A 398 -18.44 2.69 7.91
C HIS A 398 -19.72 3.01 7.14
N ASP A 399 -19.72 2.92 5.81
CA ASP A 399 -20.94 3.02 5.00
C ASP A 399 -21.94 1.90 5.34
N LEU A 400 -21.44 0.66 5.44
CA LEU A 400 -22.26 -0.52 5.76
C LEU A 400 -22.84 -0.48 7.18
N ALA A 401 -22.07 0.06 8.14
CA ALA A 401 -22.54 0.30 9.49
C ALA A 401 -23.68 1.34 9.52
N ARG A 402 -23.64 2.34 8.64
CA ARG A 402 -24.72 3.34 8.45
C ARG A 402 -25.89 2.82 7.61
N GLY A 403 -25.81 1.60 7.08
CA GLY A 403 -26.84 1.00 6.22
C GLY A 403 -26.77 1.41 4.75
N HIS A 404 -25.72 2.12 4.34
CA HIS A 404 -25.46 2.44 2.94
C HIS A 404 -24.59 1.36 2.31
N TYR A 405 -25.17 0.60 1.39
CA TYR A 405 -24.44 -0.42 0.62
C TYR A 405 -24.54 -0.08 -0.87
N VAL A 406 -23.42 -0.23 -1.57
CA VAL A 406 -23.31 0.06 -3.00
C VAL A 406 -23.21 -1.26 -3.74
N ARG A 407 -24.35 -1.92 -3.91
CA ARG A 407 -24.57 -2.76 -5.08
C ARG A 407 -25.21 -1.91 -6.16
N SER A 408 -25.08 -2.36 -7.41
CA SER A 408 -25.76 -1.86 -8.60
C SER A 408 -27.30 -1.91 -8.47
N MET A 409 -27.88 -1.32 -7.41
CA MET A 409 -29.32 -1.17 -7.27
C MET A 409 -29.87 -0.11 -8.26
N LEU A 410 -29.00 0.68 -8.90
CA LEU A 410 -29.35 1.72 -9.88
C LEU A 410 -28.22 1.99 -10.89
N ALA A 411 -27.80 0.97 -11.66
CA ALA A 411 -26.94 1.20 -12.83
C ALA A 411 -27.30 0.23 -13.96
N VAL A 412 -28.58 0.19 -14.32
CA VAL A 412 -28.91 0.08 -15.75
C VAL A 412 -28.96 1.55 -16.22
N PRO A 413 -28.13 1.97 -17.19
CA PRO A 413 -28.24 3.32 -17.74
C PRO A 413 -29.68 3.55 -18.20
N ALA A 414 -30.20 4.75 -17.97
CA ALA A 414 -31.57 5.14 -18.28
C ALA A 414 -31.84 5.30 -19.79
N GLU A 415 -31.00 4.75 -20.66
CA GLU A 415 -31.08 4.93 -22.11
C GLU A 415 -30.88 3.55 -22.78
N GLU A 416 -31.72 3.26 -23.76
CA GLU A 416 -31.74 2.06 -24.63
C GLU A 416 -32.52 0.82 -24.12
N SER A 417 -33.84 0.95 -23.97
CA SER A 417 -34.77 -0.11 -24.40
C SER A 417 -36.14 0.48 -24.74
N SER A 418 -36.17 1.41 -25.69
CA SER A 418 -37.36 1.69 -26.49
C SER A 418 -37.06 1.18 -27.88
N GLU A 419 -37.37 -0.09 -28.15
CA GLU A 419 -37.94 -0.55 -29.42
C GLU A 419 -38.15 -2.07 -29.43
N ALA A 420 -39.33 -2.46 -29.91
CA ALA A 420 -39.74 -3.78 -30.39
C ALA A 420 -39.84 -4.95 -29.38
N SER A 421 -41.04 -5.15 -28.84
CA SER A 421 -41.90 -6.29 -29.22
C SER A 421 -43.22 -6.20 -28.45
N GLY A 422 -44.33 -6.17 -29.20
CA GLY A 422 -45.66 -6.12 -28.63
C GLY A 422 -46.06 -7.45 -27.99
N ASP A 423 -46.38 -7.39 -26.70
CA ASP A 423 -47.47 -8.18 -26.15
C ASP A 423 -48.07 -7.45 -24.95
N THR A 424 -49.40 -7.47 -24.90
CA THR A 424 -50.24 -6.71 -23.99
C THR A 424 -50.37 -7.46 -22.67
N THR A 425 -49.55 -7.15 -21.67
CA THR A 425 -49.87 -7.51 -20.27
C THR A 425 -49.20 -6.58 -19.28
N LYS A 426 -50.03 -5.69 -18.69
CA LYS A 426 -49.84 -4.84 -17.49
C LYS A 426 -48.56 -3.99 -17.42
N PRO A 427 -48.65 -2.67 -17.14
CA PRO A 427 -47.48 -1.85 -16.89
C PRO A 427 -46.81 -2.35 -15.60
N ARG A 428 -45.63 -2.97 -15.71
CA ARG A 428 -44.74 -3.23 -14.56
C ARG A 428 -44.39 -1.88 -13.96
N ARG A 429 -45.11 -1.45 -12.92
CA ARG A 429 -44.73 -0.29 -12.09
C ARG A 429 -43.30 -0.51 -11.62
N ARG A 430 -42.36 0.25 -12.18
CA ARG A 430 -40.99 0.35 -11.65
C ARG A 430 -41.11 0.97 -10.25
N MET A 431 -41.12 0.13 -9.21
CA MET A 431 -40.94 0.62 -7.85
C MET A 431 -39.56 1.26 -7.78
N GLU A 432 -39.48 2.51 -7.33
CA GLU A 432 -38.22 3.08 -6.87
C GLU A 432 -37.81 2.32 -5.61
N LEU A 433 -36.90 1.37 -5.79
CA LEU A 433 -36.42 0.49 -4.74
C LEU A 433 -35.49 1.27 -3.81
N VAL A 434 -36.06 2.01 -2.86
CA VAL A 434 -35.30 2.69 -1.81
C VAL A 434 -35.07 1.71 -0.66
N PRO A 435 -33.81 1.34 -0.38
CA PRO A 435 -33.50 0.42 0.71
C PRO A 435 -33.82 1.04 2.07
N GLY A 436 -34.60 0.33 2.88
CA GLY A 436 -35.03 0.82 4.20
C GLY A 436 -36.35 1.61 4.18
N ALA A 437 -37.06 1.69 3.04
CA ALA A 437 -38.36 2.36 2.96
C ALA A 437 -39.50 1.64 3.70
N GLY A 438 -39.31 0.37 4.07
CA GLY A 438 -40.30 -0.39 4.84
C GLY A 438 -40.26 -0.11 6.34
N ARG A 439 -41.42 -0.17 7.01
CA ARG A 439 -41.54 0.06 8.46
C ARG A 439 -41.49 -1.26 9.23
N MET A 440 -40.58 -1.38 10.20
CA MET A 440 -40.56 -2.52 11.12
C MET A 440 -41.22 -2.15 12.44
N ILE A 441 -42.16 -2.99 12.90
CA ILE A 441 -42.87 -2.80 14.18
C ILE A 441 -42.61 -4.03 15.04
N THR A 442 -42.04 -3.82 16.23
CA THR A 442 -41.84 -4.91 17.18
C THR A 442 -43.13 -5.18 17.94
N ARG A 443 -43.69 -6.38 17.76
CA ARG A 443 -44.87 -6.84 18.50
C ARG A 443 -44.74 -8.33 18.78
N ASP A 444 -44.95 -8.70 20.04
CA ASP A 444 -44.91 -10.09 20.45
C ASP A 444 -46.11 -10.90 19.91
N ASN A 445 -45.94 -12.22 19.81
CA ASN A 445 -46.97 -13.20 19.45
C ASN A 445 -47.58 -13.08 18.04
N VAL A 446 -47.05 -12.22 17.17
CA VAL A 446 -47.54 -12.05 15.79
C VAL A 446 -46.38 -11.77 14.84
N ILE A 447 -46.35 -12.46 13.70
CA ILE A 447 -45.54 -12.13 12.54
C ILE A 447 -46.49 -11.69 11.42
N ARG A 448 -46.41 -10.44 10.96
CA ARG A 448 -47.29 -9.92 9.91
C ARG A 448 -46.49 -9.17 8.85
N PHE A 449 -46.62 -9.57 7.60
CA PHE A 449 -46.19 -8.80 6.44
C PHE A 449 -47.40 -8.05 5.89
N GLN A 450 -47.27 -6.77 5.61
CA GLN A 450 -48.30 -5.93 4.99
C GLN A 450 -47.69 -5.18 3.81
N ASN A 451 -48.08 -5.54 2.60
CA ASN A 451 -47.63 -4.92 1.35
C ASN A 451 -46.10 -4.89 1.23
N VAL A 452 -45.42 -5.97 1.64
CA VAL A 452 -43.95 -6.04 1.64
C VAL A 452 -43.47 -6.68 0.33
N PRO A 453 -42.75 -5.95 -0.54
CA PRO A 453 -42.14 -6.54 -1.73
C PRO A 453 -40.93 -7.39 -1.34
N LEU A 454 -40.84 -8.61 -1.88
CA LEU A 454 -39.65 -9.46 -1.75
C LEU A 454 -38.71 -9.19 -2.91
N VAL A 455 -37.60 -8.51 -2.65
CA VAL A 455 -36.63 -8.11 -3.68
C VAL A 455 -35.26 -8.67 -3.33
N THR A 456 -34.57 -9.24 -4.31
CA THR A 456 -33.18 -9.69 -4.13
C THR A 456 -32.25 -8.49 -3.96
N PRO A 457 -31.06 -8.67 -3.35
CA PRO A 457 -30.00 -7.66 -3.35
C PRO A 457 -29.53 -7.25 -4.75
N ASN A 458 -29.90 -8.03 -5.79
CA ASN A 458 -29.60 -7.73 -7.18
C ASN A 458 -30.66 -6.84 -7.85
N GLY A 459 -31.77 -6.55 -7.16
CA GLY A 459 -32.88 -5.75 -7.68
C GLY A 459 -34.00 -6.56 -8.35
N ASP A 460 -33.91 -7.89 -8.33
CA ASP A 460 -34.95 -8.74 -8.90
C ASP A 460 -36.13 -8.83 -7.93
N VAL A 461 -37.31 -8.45 -8.40
CA VAL A 461 -38.55 -8.59 -7.63
C VAL A 461 -38.99 -10.05 -7.71
N LEU A 462 -38.97 -10.75 -6.58
CA LEU A 462 -39.43 -12.14 -6.45
C LEU A 462 -40.94 -12.19 -6.16
N VAL A 463 -41.43 -11.27 -5.33
CA VAL A 463 -42.85 -11.11 -5.02
C VAL A 463 -43.15 -9.62 -4.94
N ASP A 464 -44.13 -9.15 -5.72
CA ASP A 464 -44.51 -7.72 -5.79
C ASP A 464 -45.16 -7.23 -4.49
N ASP A 465 -46.00 -8.06 -3.87
CA ASP A 465 -46.71 -7.76 -2.62
C ASP A 465 -46.89 -9.05 -1.81
N LEU A 466 -46.27 -9.10 -0.64
CA LEU A 466 -46.51 -10.14 0.36
C LEU A 466 -47.30 -9.56 1.54
N SER A 467 -48.51 -10.09 1.72
CA SER A 467 -49.40 -9.76 2.83
C SER A 467 -49.84 -11.05 3.54
N ILE A 468 -49.24 -11.35 4.69
CA ILE A 468 -49.50 -12.57 5.48
C ILE A 468 -49.51 -12.26 6.98
N GLU A 469 -50.30 -13.00 7.76
CA GLU A 469 -50.31 -12.93 9.22
C GLU A 469 -50.17 -14.33 9.83
N VAL A 470 -49.22 -14.49 10.74
CA VAL A 470 -48.98 -15.72 11.51
C VAL A 470 -49.07 -15.37 12.98
N ARG A 471 -49.98 -16.04 13.70
CA ARG A 471 -50.19 -15.85 15.15
C ARG A 471 -49.45 -16.91 15.94
N SER A 472 -49.16 -16.59 17.21
CA SER A 472 -48.59 -17.55 18.15
C SER A 472 -49.44 -18.82 18.26
N GLY A 473 -48.79 -19.98 18.33
CA GLY A 473 -49.43 -21.30 18.37
C GLY A 473 -49.78 -21.90 17.01
N VAL A 474 -49.53 -21.19 15.90
CA VAL A 474 -49.80 -21.68 14.54
C VAL A 474 -48.51 -22.12 13.85
N ASN A 475 -48.52 -23.34 13.29
CA ASN A 475 -47.46 -23.83 12.43
C ASN A 475 -47.78 -23.50 10.98
N VAL A 476 -46.86 -22.83 10.28
CA VAL A 476 -47.02 -22.43 8.88
C VAL A 476 -45.93 -23.08 8.03
N LEU A 477 -46.36 -23.73 6.95
CA LEU A 477 -45.47 -24.33 5.98
C LEU A 477 -45.38 -23.44 4.73
N VAL A 478 -44.15 -23.06 4.35
CA VAL A 478 -43.89 -22.27 3.13
C VAL A 478 -43.35 -23.19 2.04
N CYS A 479 -44.19 -23.49 1.04
CA CYS A 479 -43.85 -24.33 -0.11
C CYS A 479 -43.81 -23.51 -1.41
N GLY A 480 -43.01 -23.96 -2.39
CA GLY A 480 -42.93 -23.34 -3.71
C GLY A 480 -41.72 -23.82 -4.52
N PRO A 481 -41.63 -23.46 -5.80
CA PRO A 481 -40.51 -23.85 -6.67
C PRO A 481 -39.17 -23.24 -6.22
N ASN A 482 -38.05 -23.82 -6.67
CA ASN A 482 -36.73 -23.28 -6.38
C ASN A 482 -36.58 -21.87 -6.97
N GLY A 483 -36.00 -20.94 -6.21
CA GLY A 483 -35.83 -19.55 -6.64
C GLY A 483 -37.03 -18.62 -6.41
N CYS A 484 -38.21 -19.11 -5.97
CA CYS A 484 -39.38 -18.23 -5.75
C CYS A 484 -39.29 -17.30 -4.52
N GLY A 485 -38.16 -17.29 -3.80
CA GLY A 485 -37.94 -16.37 -2.68
C GLY A 485 -38.26 -16.90 -1.27
N LYS A 486 -38.47 -18.21 -1.10
CA LYS A 486 -38.68 -18.83 0.24
C LYS A 486 -37.60 -18.44 1.25
N SER A 487 -36.32 -18.64 0.91
CA SER A 487 -35.20 -18.26 1.78
C SER A 487 -35.05 -16.74 1.88
N SER A 488 -35.44 -15.99 0.85
CA SER A 488 -35.43 -14.52 0.85
C SER A 488 -36.41 -13.94 1.87
N LEU A 489 -37.59 -14.56 2.02
CA LEU A 489 -38.57 -14.20 3.06
C LEU A 489 -37.95 -14.29 4.45
N PHE A 490 -37.26 -15.39 4.76
CA PHE A 490 -36.58 -15.54 6.05
C PHE A 490 -35.41 -14.58 6.23
N ARG A 491 -34.71 -14.20 5.15
CA ARG A 491 -33.64 -13.18 5.20
C ARG A 491 -34.17 -11.79 5.50
N ILE A 492 -35.36 -11.43 5.01
CA ILE A 492 -36.03 -10.18 5.40
C ILE A 492 -36.51 -10.26 6.85
N LEU A 493 -37.14 -11.37 7.24
CA LEU A 493 -37.62 -11.57 8.61
C LEU A 493 -36.49 -11.49 9.64
N GLY A 494 -35.33 -12.07 9.31
CA GLY A 494 -34.10 -12.03 10.11
C GLY A 494 -33.31 -10.73 10.00
N GLU A 495 -33.82 -9.72 9.30
CA GLU A 495 -33.17 -8.42 9.06
C GLU A 495 -31.78 -8.50 8.41
N LEU A 496 -31.50 -9.60 7.70
CA LEU A 496 -30.28 -9.75 6.90
C LEU A 496 -30.39 -8.93 5.62
N TRP A 497 -31.59 -8.87 5.03
CA TRP A 497 -31.90 -8.05 3.86
C TRP A 497 -32.78 -6.86 4.28
N PRO A 498 -32.55 -5.67 3.70
CA PRO A 498 -33.37 -4.49 3.97
C PRO A 498 -34.72 -4.58 3.27
N MET A 499 -35.71 -3.88 3.84
CA MET A 499 -37.05 -3.80 3.25
C MET A 499 -37.15 -2.65 2.27
N PHE A 500 -37.80 -2.88 1.13
CA PHE A 500 -38.00 -1.88 0.07
C PHE A 500 -39.38 -1.23 0.10
N GLY A 501 -40.26 -1.66 1.02
CA GLY A 501 -41.61 -1.12 1.19
C GLY A 501 -42.42 -1.94 2.20
N GLY A 502 -43.65 -1.51 2.44
CA GLY A 502 -44.58 -2.21 3.33
C GLY A 502 -44.28 -2.09 4.82
N THR A 503 -45.01 -2.86 5.62
CA THR A 503 -44.84 -2.95 7.08
C THR A 503 -44.61 -4.41 7.50
N LEU A 504 -43.54 -4.64 8.25
CA LEU A 504 -43.24 -5.93 8.87
C LEU A 504 -43.43 -5.82 10.38
N VAL A 505 -44.38 -6.57 10.92
CA VAL A 505 -44.59 -6.77 12.35
C VAL A 505 -43.93 -8.08 12.75
N LYS A 506 -43.03 -8.06 13.73
CA LYS A 506 -42.41 -9.29 14.25
C LYS A 506 -42.00 -9.17 15.71
N PRO A 507 -41.79 -10.30 16.42
CA PRO A 507 -41.19 -10.29 17.76
C PRO A 507 -39.77 -9.72 17.77
N ALA A 508 -39.28 -9.35 18.95
CA ALA A 508 -37.89 -8.94 19.14
C ALA A 508 -36.92 -10.05 18.67
N LYS A 509 -35.72 -9.66 18.20
CA LYS A 509 -34.72 -10.60 17.67
C LYS A 509 -34.37 -11.73 18.65
N GLU A 510 -34.32 -11.39 19.94
CA GLU A 510 -34.01 -12.32 21.04
C GLU A 510 -35.03 -13.45 21.19
N LYS A 511 -36.25 -13.28 20.66
CA LYS A 511 -37.34 -14.25 20.71
C LYS A 511 -37.48 -15.06 19.41
N LEU A 512 -36.64 -14.81 18.41
CA LEU A 512 -36.67 -15.49 17.12
C LEU A 512 -35.42 -16.35 16.95
N PHE A 513 -35.65 -17.64 16.70
CA PHE A 513 -34.59 -18.60 16.42
C PHE A 513 -34.66 -19.04 14.97
N TYR A 514 -33.53 -19.00 14.27
CA TYR A 514 -33.42 -19.42 12.88
C TYR A 514 -32.52 -20.63 12.79
N ILE A 515 -33.00 -21.69 12.13
CA ILE A 515 -32.18 -22.83 11.74
C ILE A 515 -31.75 -22.57 10.29
N PRO A 516 -30.46 -22.24 10.04
CA PRO A 516 -29.98 -22.15 8.67
C PRO A 516 -30.07 -23.52 8.01
N VAL A 517 -30.59 -23.55 6.77
CA VAL A 517 -30.71 -24.73 5.92
C VAL A 517 -29.53 -24.80 4.98
#